data_AF-A0A0B8WGT0-F1
#
_entry.id   AF-A0A0B8WGT0-F1
#
_cell.length_a   1.000
_cell.length_b   1.000
_cell.length_c   1.000
_cell.angle_alpha   90.00
_cell.angle_beta   90.00
_cell.angle_gamma   90.00
#
_symmetry.space_group_name_H-M   'P 1'
#
loop_
_entity.id
_entity.type
_entity.pdbx_description
1 polymer ?
#
loop_
_entity_poly.entity_id
_entity_poly.type
_entity_poly.pdbx_seq_one_letter_code
_entity_poly.pdbx_strand_id
1 'polypeptide(L)'
;MKKKSTGKRKTTQEVQNFLKDVELLLGIDVNRKLSRDAILEYPFDEQLLSLSSVYRTSRKLFLQQGGRFSPQVISTMRSLSSPDLFSWELQYTPLFSEIKWCKDHWQEVYDPEVLVTSLSTFQQISLFHEQNHRILWALLPKAPAEQKDFCRYLNFAESLVITLDLVLGDEVGSRYSPSLERMKSLYRPAGEDSWFKKSPQQYRQYLLAAMYVSYLALELVHHEDIPKALDYVLPGQKKINKDAVQRGLELSELFTLNTNLQWQKRYWRQAQKSLSAYHKTSPEDVHYLPEDPLDFEEEFIIANRMLDQFLG
;
A
#
# COMPACT_ATOMS: atom_id res chain seq x y z
N MET A 1 -1.80 -44.15 35.42
CA MET A 1 -1.82 -43.17 34.31
C MET A 1 -3.21 -42.58 34.18
N LYS A 2 -3.41 -41.32 34.60
CA LYS A 2 -4.69 -40.62 34.40
C LYS A 2 -4.82 -40.22 32.93
N LYS A 3 -5.85 -40.72 32.24
CA LYS A 3 -6.27 -40.22 30.93
C LYS A 3 -6.60 -38.73 31.10
N LYS A 4 -5.73 -37.84 30.61
CA LYS A 4 -6.06 -36.42 30.46
C LYS A 4 -7.22 -36.36 29.47
N SER A 5 -8.35 -35.82 29.92
CA SER A 5 -9.47 -35.49 29.04
C SER A 5 -8.95 -34.55 27.96
N THR A 6 -9.01 -34.99 26.71
CA THR A 6 -8.91 -34.13 25.53
C THR A 6 -10.17 -33.29 25.47
N GLY A 7 -10.28 -32.29 26.35
CA GLY A 7 -11.23 -31.21 26.16
C GLY A 7 -10.88 -30.56 24.83
N LYS A 8 -11.78 -30.61 23.84
CA LYS A 8 -11.62 -29.86 22.59
C LYS A 8 -11.36 -28.40 22.98
N ARG A 9 -10.11 -27.95 22.83
CA ARG A 9 -9.73 -26.56 23.09
C ARG A 9 -10.59 -25.71 22.17
N LYS A 10 -11.45 -24.85 22.73
CA LYS A 10 -12.24 -23.92 21.93
C LYS A 10 -11.26 -22.98 21.24
N THR A 11 -11.26 -22.98 19.92
CA THR A 11 -10.56 -22.00 19.09
C THR A 11 -11.07 -20.61 19.43
N THR A 12 -10.18 -19.63 19.52
CA THR A 12 -10.57 -18.23 19.66
C THR A 12 -11.07 -17.66 18.34
N GLN A 13 -11.80 -16.55 18.45
CA GLN A 13 -12.36 -15.85 17.29
C GLN A 13 -11.26 -15.38 16.33
N GLU A 14 -10.10 -14.99 16.85
CA GLU A 14 -8.95 -14.55 16.05
C GLU A 14 -8.43 -15.68 15.14
N VAL A 15 -8.15 -16.86 15.71
CA VAL A 15 -7.70 -18.02 14.95
C VAL A 15 -8.79 -18.45 13.95
N GLN A 16 -10.07 -18.44 14.33
CA GLN A 16 -11.16 -18.76 13.40
C GLN A 16 -11.25 -17.77 12.24
N ASN A 17 -11.08 -16.47 12.49
CA ASN A 17 -11.08 -15.44 11.44
C ASN A 17 -9.90 -15.63 10.50
N PHE A 18 -8.69 -15.86 11.04
CA PHE A 18 -7.50 -16.16 10.26
C PHE A 18 -7.73 -17.36 9.34
N LEU A 19 -8.22 -18.49 9.88
CA LEU A 19 -8.47 -19.71 9.10
C LEU A 19 -9.49 -19.47 7.98
N LYS A 20 -10.57 -18.73 8.28
CA LYS A 20 -11.59 -18.36 7.29
C LYS A 20 -11.02 -17.49 6.18
N ASP A 21 -10.14 -16.54 6.52
CA ASP A 21 -9.49 -15.68 5.54
C ASP A 21 -8.54 -16.49 4.65
N VAL A 22 -7.70 -17.36 5.24
CA VAL A 22 -6.81 -18.22 4.47
C VAL A 22 -7.60 -19.15 3.54
N GLU A 23 -8.67 -19.77 4.03
CA GLU A 23 -9.52 -20.65 3.21
C GLU A 23 -10.18 -19.90 2.05
N LEU A 24 -10.73 -18.71 2.32
CA LEU A 24 -11.33 -17.86 1.29
C LEU A 24 -10.31 -17.50 0.20
N LEU A 25 -9.10 -17.11 0.58
CA LEU A 25 -8.07 -16.66 -0.34
C LEU A 25 -7.42 -17.81 -1.11
N LEU A 26 -7.20 -18.97 -0.46
CA LEU A 26 -6.74 -20.17 -1.16
C LEU A 26 -7.77 -20.70 -2.17
N GLY A 27 -9.05 -20.37 -1.99
CA GLY A 27 -10.13 -20.70 -2.93
C GLY A 27 -10.24 -19.79 -4.16
N ILE A 28 -9.35 -18.81 -4.33
CA ILE A 28 -9.31 -17.96 -5.54
C ILE A 28 -8.75 -18.77 -6.70
N ASP A 29 -9.43 -18.74 -7.85
CA ASP A 29 -8.95 -19.37 -9.08
C ASP A 29 -7.68 -18.67 -9.59
N VAL A 30 -6.59 -19.43 -9.68
CA VAL A 30 -5.28 -18.93 -10.08
C VAL A 30 -5.03 -19.16 -11.57
N ASN A 31 -4.67 -18.10 -12.29
CA ASN A 31 -4.30 -18.18 -13.69
C ASN A 31 -2.83 -18.63 -13.84
N ARG A 32 -2.63 -19.89 -14.23
CA ARG A 32 -1.31 -20.53 -14.40
C ARG A 32 -0.34 -19.77 -15.30
N LYS A 33 -0.83 -18.99 -16.27
CA LYS A 33 0.05 -18.18 -17.14
C LYS A 33 0.63 -16.99 -16.36
N LEU A 34 -0.19 -16.37 -15.51
CA LEU A 34 0.16 -15.20 -14.71
C LEU A 34 1.02 -15.58 -13.49
N SER A 35 0.81 -16.77 -12.92
CA SER A 35 1.59 -17.28 -11.78
C SER A 35 3.07 -17.53 -12.08
N ARG A 36 3.50 -17.47 -13.35
CA ARG A 36 4.93 -17.63 -13.70
C ARG A 36 5.80 -16.54 -13.09
N ASP A 37 5.24 -15.37 -12.86
CA ASP A 37 5.93 -14.22 -12.28
C ASP A 37 5.73 -14.15 -10.76
N ALA A 38 5.13 -15.18 -10.15
CA ALA A 38 4.79 -15.20 -8.74
C ALA A 38 6.01 -15.43 -7.85
N ILE A 39 5.99 -14.75 -6.71
CA ILE A 39 6.92 -14.95 -5.60
C ILE A 39 6.29 -15.99 -4.68
N LEU A 40 6.66 -17.25 -4.88
CA LEU A 40 5.97 -18.41 -4.29
C LEU A 40 5.81 -18.38 -2.77
N GLU A 41 6.75 -17.76 -2.04
CA GLU A 41 6.69 -17.68 -0.58
C GLU A 41 6.12 -16.36 -0.04
N TYR A 42 5.81 -15.39 -0.92
CA TYR A 42 5.06 -14.21 -0.51
C TYR A 42 3.57 -14.57 -0.44
N PRO A 43 2.88 -14.30 0.69
CA PRO A 43 1.51 -14.78 0.84
C PRO A 43 0.56 -14.16 -0.19
N PHE A 44 -0.18 -15.05 -0.85
CA PHE A 44 -1.22 -14.72 -1.82
C PHE A 44 -0.77 -13.97 -3.10
N ASP A 45 0.53 -14.00 -3.44
CA ASP A 45 1.06 -13.33 -4.65
C ASP A 45 0.38 -13.84 -5.94
N GLU A 46 0.21 -15.16 -6.07
CA GLU A 46 -0.45 -15.78 -7.22
C GLU A 46 -1.92 -15.35 -7.37
N GLN A 47 -2.61 -15.21 -6.25
CA GLN A 47 -3.99 -14.76 -6.18
C GLN A 47 -4.09 -13.29 -6.61
N LEU A 48 -3.22 -12.43 -6.09
CA LEU A 48 -3.16 -11.01 -6.47
C LEU A 48 -2.83 -10.83 -7.96
N LEU A 49 -1.86 -11.58 -8.48
CA LEU A 49 -1.51 -11.60 -9.91
C LEU A 49 -2.69 -12.05 -10.77
N SER A 50 -3.54 -12.95 -10.28
CA SER A 50 -4.72 -13.43 -11.00
C SER A 50 -5.88 -12.43 -10.94
N LEU A 51 -6.08 -11.78 -9.81
CA LEU A 51 -7.20 -10.86 -9.56
C LEU A 51 -7.00 -9.48 -10.19
N SER A 52 -5.79 -8.92 -10.17
CA SER A 52 -5.56 -7.49 -10.46
C SER A 52 -4.59 -7.26 -11.60
N SER A 53 -5.04 -6.54 -12.62
CA SER A 53 -4.22 -5.97 -13.69
C SER A 53 -3.28 -4.90 -13.17
N VAL A 54 -3.69 -4.07 -12.23
CA VAL A 54 -2.84 -3.04 -11.63
C VAL A 54 -1.68 -3.66 -10.85
N TYR A 55 -1.92 -4.76 -10.11
CA TYR A 55 -0.86 -5.53 -9.46
C TYR A 55 0.15 -6.08 -10.46
N ARG A 56 -0.32 -6.62 -11.60
CA ARG A 56 0.54 -7.09 -12.69
C ARG A 56 1.34 -5.96 -13.34
N THR A 57 0.71 -4.81 -13.57
CA THR A 57 1.38 -3.64 -14.13
C THR A 57 2.47 -3.14 -13.19
N SER A 58 2.20 -3.04 -11.88
CA SER A 58 3.20 -2.73 -10.86
C SER A 58 4.37 -3.74 -10.89
N ARG A 59 4.08 -5.05 -10.87
CA ARG A 59 5.11 -6.10 -10.96
C ARG A 59 5.97 -5.94 -12.21
N LYS A 60 5.36 -5.70 -13.36
CA LYS A 60 6.06 -5.51 -14.63
C LYS A 60 6.96 -4.26 -14.60
N LEU A 61 6.43 -3.11 -14.19
CA LEU A 61 7.18 -1.86 -14.11
C LEU A 61 8.37 -1.98 -13.14
N PHE A 62 8.15 -2.56 -11.97
CA PHE A 62 9.21 -2.77 -10.97
C PHE A 62 10.36 -3.62 -11.53
N LEU A 63 10.04 -4.75 -12.17
CA LEU A 63 11.03 -5.63 -12.78
C LEU A 63 11.75 -4.95 -13.95
N GLN A 64 11.04 -4.17 -14.78
CA GLN A 64 11.62 -3.42 -15.90
C GLN A 64 12.63 -2.37 -15.44
N GLN A 65 12.41 -1.78 -14.26
CA GLN A 65 13.34 -0.82 -13.65
C GLN A 65 14.51 -1.50 -12.92
N GLY A 66 14.63 -2.84 -13.01
CA GLY A 66 15.71 -3.61 -12.40
C GLY A 66 15.45 -4.03 -10.95
N GLY A 67 14.22 -3.85 -10.48
CA GLY A 67 13.76 -4.32 -9.18
C GLY A 67 13.90 -5.82 -9.01
N ARG A 68 14.19 -6.27 -7.78
CA ARG A 68 14.38 -7.69 -7.43
C ARG A 68 13.71 -7.98 -6.10
N PHE A 69 13.28 -9.23 -5.93
CA PHE A 69 12.70 -9.71 -4.68
C PHE A 69 13.68 -10.61 -3.96
N SER A 70 13.78 -10.45 -2.65
CA SER A 70 14.73 -11.19 -1.82
C SER A 70 14.03 -11.80 -0.60
N PRO A 71 14.01 -13.13 -0.46
CA PRO A 71 13.42 -13.77 0.71
C PRO A 71 14.32 -13.53 1.93
N GLN A 72 13.82 -12.73 2.87
CA GLN A 72 14.52 -12.44 4.12
C GLN A 72 13.51 -12.21 5.25
N VAL A 73 13.76 -12.82 6.41
CA VAL A 73 12.96 -12.54 7.59
C VAL A 73 13.15 -11.08 7.99
N ILE A 74 12.10 -10.29 7.85
CA ILE A 74 12.05 -8.88 8.21
C ILE A 74 10.86 -8.65 9.12
N SER A 75 11.13 -8.17 10.32
CA SER A 75 10.06 -7.76 11.23
C SER A 75 9.40 -6.49 10.71
N THR A 76 8.10 -6.34 11.00
CA THR A 76 7.36 -5.09 10.76
C THR A 76 8.12 -3.84 11.20
N MET A 77 8.71 -3.87 12.40
CA MET A 77 9.42 -2.70 12.92
C MET A 77 10.63 -2.34 12.06
N ARG A 78 11.35 -3.34 11.54
CA ARG A 78 12.45 -3.11 10.63
C ARG A 78 11.96 -2.60 9.28
N SER A 79 10.88 -3.16 8.73
CA SER A 79 10.35 -2.72 7.44
C SER A 79 9.83 -1.27 7.50
N LEU A 80 9.14 -0.88 8.57
CA LEU A 80 8.63 0.49 8.75
C LEU A 80 9.68 1.54 9.11
N SER A 81 10.87 1.12 9.56
CA SER A 81 11.92 2.04 10.03
C SER A 81 13.24 1.90 9.29
N SER A 82 13.27 1.13 8.20
CA SER A 82 14.48 0.98 7.39
C SER A 82 14.64 2.15 6.42
N PRO A 83 15.87 2.62 6.15
CA PRO A 83 16.14 3.54 5.05
C PRO A 83 16.12 2.87 3.66
N ASP A 84 15.86 1.56 3.58
CA ASP A 84 15.93 0.76 2.35
C ASP A 84 14.78 1.03 1.33
N LEU A 85 13.98 2.07 1.54
CA LEU A 85 12.91 2.52 0.64
C LEU A 85 13.42 2.81 -0.79
N PHE A 86 14.70 3.13 -0.92
CA PHE A 86 15.38 3.41 -2.19
C PHE A 86 16.28 2.26 -2.68
N SER A 87 16.15 1.06 -2.10
CA SER A 87 16.83 -0.13 -2.62
C SER A 87 16.01 -0.75 -3.74
N TRP A 88 16.63 -1.11 -4.85
CA TRP A 88 15.99 -1.92 -5.90
C TRP A 88 15.75 -3.38 -5.47
N GLU A 89 16.38 -3.82 -4.38
CA GLU A 89 16.07 -5.09 -3.73
C GLU A 89 14.98 -4.90 -2.69
N LEU A 90 13.83 -5.54 -2.92
CA LEU A 90 12.69 -5.56 -2.03
C LEU A 90 12.69 -6.86 -1.23
N GLN A 91 12.94 -6.74 0.07
CA GLN A 91 12.96 -7.87 1.01
C GLN A 91 11.54 -8.23 1.46
N TYR A 92 11.23 -9.53 1.52
CA TYR A 92 9.96 -10.03 2.04
C TYR A 92 10.17 -11.24 2.93
N THR A 93 9.33 -11.41 3.96
CA THR A 93 9.36 -12.62 4.77
C THR A 93 8.66 -13.76 4.03
N PRO A 94 9.33 -14.89 3.76
CA PRO A 94 8.70 -16.06 3.15
C PRO A 94 7.79 -16.77 4.17
N LEU A 95 6.48 -16.58 4.07
CA LEU A 95 5.49 -17.06 5.05
C LEU A 95 4.39 -17.93 4.45
N PHE A 96 4.28 -18.01 3.13
CA PHE A 96 3.09 -18.61 2.52
C PHE A 96 2.94 -20.10 2.85
N SER A 97 4.03 -20.85 2.83
CA SER A 97 4.02 -22.27 3.21
C SER A 97 3.62 -22.47 4.68
N GLU A 98 4.06 -21.58 5.57
CA GLU A 98 3.71 -21.63 6.99
C GLU A 98 2.24 -21.27 7.25
N ILE A 99 1.70 -20.29 6.52
CA ILE A 99 0.27 -19.94 6.56
C ILE A 99 -0.59 -21.12 6.12
N LYS A 100 -0.20 -21.82 5.04
CA LYS A 100 -0.89 -23.04 4.58
C LYS A 100 -0.79 -24.16 5.60
N TRP A 101 0.39 -24.40 6.18
CA TRP A 101 0.57 -25.41 7.20
C TRP A 101 -0.30 -25.13 8.43
N CYS A 102 -0.33 -23.89 8.91
CA CYS A 102 -1.14 -23.45 10.03
C CYS A 102 -2.64 -23.70 9.78
N LYS A 103 -3.14 -23.43 8.57
CA LYS A 103 -4.54 -23.73 8.20
C LYS A 103 -4.91 -25.18 8.50
N ASP A 104 -4.05 -26.12 8.13
CA ASP A 104 -4.34 -27.54 8.19
C ASP A 104 -3.96 -28.18 9.55
N HIS A 105 -3.08 -27.55 10.34
CA HIS A 105 -2.49 -28.13 11.55
C HIS A 105 -2.61 -27.27 12.82
N TRP A 106 -3.37 -26.18 12.81
CA TRP A 106 -3.46 -25.27 13.98
C TRP A 106 -3.85 -25.97 15.29
N GLN A 107 -4.59 -27.10 15.25
CA GLN A 107 -4.98 -27.86 16.44
C GLN A 107 -3.79 -28.56 17.13
N GLU A 108 -2.71 -28.78 16.40
CA GLU A 108 -1.49 -29.44 16.88
C GLU A 108 -0.54 -28.44 17.57
N VAL A 109 -0.75 -27.16 17.35
CA VAL A 109 0.07 -26.07 17.90
C VAL A 109 -0.27 -25.86 19.37
N TYR A 110 0.77 -25.76 20.22
CA TYR A 110 0.60 -25.53 21.65
C TYR A 110 -0.15 -24.22 21.95
N ASP A 111 0.08 -23.17 21.18
CA ASP A 111 -0.64 -21.91 21.27
C ASP A 111 -0.94 -21.33 19.86
N PRO A 112 -2.11 -21.63 19.30
CA PRO A 112 -2.47 -21.21 17.94
C PRO A 112 -2.61 -19.68 17.80
N GLU A 113 -2.99 -18.97 18.86
CA GLU A 113 -3.12 -17.50 18.85
C GLU A 113 -1.77 -16.83 18.71
N VAL A 114 -0.80 -17.29 19.51
CA VAL A 114 0.58 -16.80 19.44
C VAL A 114 1.18 -17.07 18.06
N LEU A 115 0.91 -18.22 17.45
CA LEU A 115 1.35 -18.51 16.10
C LEU A 115 0.73 -17.54 15.07
N VAL A 116 -0.59 -17.36 15.08
CA VAL A 116 -1.29 -16.44 14.16
C VAL A 116 -0.80 -14.99 14.32
N THR A 117 -0.61 -14.53 15.55
CA THR A 117 -0.04 -13.22 15.86
C THR A 117 1.38 -13.10 15.31
N SER A 118 2.19 -14.15 15.46
CA SER A 118 3.58 -14.18 14.97
C SER A 118 3.64 -14.07 13.46
N LEU A 119 2.84 -14.86 12.73
CA LEU A 119 2.75 -14.81 11.26
C LEU A 119 2.37 -13.40 10.78
N SER A 120 1.39 -12.78 11.44
CA SER A 120 0.93 -11.43 11.11
C SER A 120 2.02 -10.36 11.36
N THR A 121 2.91 -10.57 12.34
CA THR A 121 3.97 -9.61 12.72
C THR A 121 5.13 -9.55 11.73
N PHE A 122 5.28 -10.56 10.86
CA PHE A 122 6.32 -10.59 9.84
C PHE A 122 5.81 -10.22 8.44
N GLN A 123 4.55 -9.78 8.32
CA GLN A 123 3.90 -9.50 7.05
C GLN A 123 3.20 -8.13 6.97
N GLN A 124 3.50 -7.15 7.83
CA GLN A 124 2.64 -5.96 7.90
C GLN A 124 2.75 -4.98 6.73
N ILE A 125 3.75 -5.10 5.85
CA ILE A 125 3.85 -4.23 4.68
C ILE A 125 3.50 -5.00 3.40
N SER A 126 2.54 -4.46 2.66
CA SER A 126 2.14 -4.93 1.35
C SER A 126 3.30 -4.80 0.37
N LEU A 127 3.61 -5.87 -0.36
CA LEU A 127 4.63 -5.86 -1.39
C LEU A 127 4.30 -4.84 -2.49
N PHE A 128 3.02 -4.70 -2.82
CA PHE A 128 2.55 -3.76 -3.84
C PHE A 128 2.84 -2.31 -3.45
N HIS A 129 2.60 -1.95 -2.19
CA HIS A 129 2.90 -0.61 -1.65
C HIS A 129 4.39 -0.28 -1.80
N GLU A 130 5.25 -1.19 -1.35
CA GLU A 130 6.71 -1.05 -1.44
C GLU A 130 7.23 -1.04 -2.89
N GLN A 131 6.67 -1.88 -3.76
CA GLN A 131 6.98 -1.87 -5.19
C GLN A 131 6.67 -0.49 -5.80
N ASN A 132 5.52 0.08 -5.46
CA ASN A 132 5.06 1.34 -6.04
C ASN A 132 5.92 2.53 -5.61
N HIS A 133 6.43 2.57 -4.38
CA HIS A 133 7.45 3.57 -4.02
C HIS A 133 8.64 3.56 -4.98
N ARG A 134 9.21 2.38 -5.21
CA ARG A 134 10.40 2.21 -6.06
C ARG A 134 10.13 2.57 -7.51
N ILE A 135 8.92 2.25 -8.00
CA ILE A 135 8.45 2.67 -9.32
C ILE A 135 8.35 4.19 -9.41
N LEU A 136 7.70 4.82 -8.44
CA LEU A 136 7.45 6.26 -8.45
C LEU A 136 8.75 7.07 -8.35
N TRP A 137 9.77 6.62 -7.62
CA TRP A 137 11.06 7.31 -7.56
C TRP A 137 11.71 7.52 -8.93
N ALA A 138 11.49 6.60 -9.86
CA ALA A 138 11.99 6.72 -11.23
C ALA A 138 11.08 7.55 -12.14
N LEU A 139 9.81 7.74 -11.77
CA LEU A 139 8.81 8.41 -12.61
C LEU A 139 8.51 9.85 -12.19
N LEU A 140 8.76 10.21 -10.94
CA LEU A 140 8.57 11.56 -10.44
C LEU A 140 9.69 12.51 -10.89
N PRO A 141 9.41 13.84 -10.98
CA PRO A 141 10.41 14.86 -11.27
C PRO A 141 11.54 14.89 -10.22
N LYS A 142 12.58 15.71 -10.44
CA LYS A 142 13.69 15.77 -9.49
C LYS A 142 13.22 16.35 -8.15
N ALA A 143 13.60 15.71 -7.06
CA ALA A 143 13.24 16.17 -5.72
C ALA A 143 14.05 17.42 -5.29
N PRO A 144 13.46 18.32 -4.49
CA PRO A 144 14.12 19.53 -4.00
C PRO A 144 15.20 19.24 -2.94
N ALA A 145 16.10 20.21 -2.73
CA ALA A 145 17.25 20.07 -1.84
C ALA A 145 16.97 20.55 -0.40
N GLU A 146 16.01 21.44 -0.22
CA GLU A 146 15.63 21.99 1.07
C GLU A 146 14.80 20.97 1.86
N GLN A 147 15.08 20.83 3.17
CA GLN A 147 14.44 19.80 3.99
C GLN A 147 12.90 19.89 3.96
N LYS A 148 12.34 21.09 4.09
CA LYS A 148 10.88 21.30 4.17
C LYS A 148 10.21 20.92 2.84
N ASP A 149 10.77 21.36 1.72
CA ASP A 149 10.29 21.03 0.38
C ASP A 149 10.46 19.55 0.06
N PHE A 150 11.56 18.94 0.50
CA PHE A 150 11.80 17.51 0.33
C PHE A 150 10.79 16.67 1.11
N CYS A 151 10.46 17.06 2.34
CA CYS A 151 9.42 16.40 3.13
C CYS A 151 8.03 16.50 2.46
N ARG A 152 7.66 17.67 1.93
CA ARG A 152 6.44 17.85 1.13
C ARG A 152 6.41 16.94 -0.09
N TYR A 153 7.54 16.86 -0.81
CA TYR A 153 7.71 15.96 -1.94
C TYR A 153 7.53 14.48 -1.54
N LEU A 154 8.05 14.05 -0.39
CA LEU A 154 7.83 12.69 0.11
C LEU A 154 6.36 12.43 0.45
N ASN A 155 5.66 13.40 1.04
CA ASN A 155 4.23 13.29 1.34
C ASN A 155 3.38 13.19 0.07
N PHE A 156 3.75 13.88 -0.99
CA PHE A 156 3.11 13.74 -2.30
C PHE A 156 3.36 12.37 -2.93
N ALA A 157 4.59 11.87 -2.87
CA ALA A 157 4.88 10.53 -3.35
C ALA A 157 4.13 9.45 -2.58
N GLU A 158 4.03 9.58 -1.25
CA GLU A 158 3.25 8.70 -0.38
C GLU A 158 1.76 8.75 -0.73
N SER A 159 1.19 9.94 -0.97
CA SER A 159 -0.23 10.07 -1.35
C SER A 159 -0.54 9.37 -2.69
N LEU A 160 0.40 9.38 -3.63
CA LEU A 160 0.30 8.61 -4.88
C LEU A 160 0.34 7.10 -4.63
N VAL A 161 1.24 6.60 -3.77
CA VAL A 161 1.28 5.17 -3.41
C VAL A 161 -0.01 4.74 -2.73
N ILE A 162 -0.50 5.51 -1.76
CA ILE A 162 -1.79 5.25 -1.09
C ILE A 162 -2.92 5.20 -2.11
N THR A 163 -2.91 6.08 -3.11
CA THR A 163 -3.92 6.07 -4.17
C THR A 163 -3.87 4.80 -5.00
N LEU A 164 -2.68 4.28 -5.30
CA LEU A 164 -2.53 2.98 -5.97
C LEU A 164 -3.02 1.83 -5.08
N ASP A 165 -2.81 1.89 -3.76
CA ASP A 165 -3.35 0.88 -2.84
C ASP A 165 -4.89 0.87 -2.86
N LEU A 166 -5.53 2.05 -2.96
CA LEU A 166 -6.98 2.17 -3.12
C LEU A 166 -7.45 1.50 -4.41
N VAL A 167 -6.76 1.79 -5.52
CA VAL A 167 -7.02 1.19 -6.84
C VAL A 167 -6.93 -0.33 -6.79
N LEU A 168 -5.88 -0.88 -6.16
CA LEU A 168 -5.72 -2.33 -5.99
C LEU A 168 -6.88 -2.91 -5.18
N GLY A 169 -7.27 -2.26 -4.08
CA GLY A 169 -8.42 -2.62 -3.28
C GLY A 169 -9.69 -2.74 -4.12
N ASP A 170 -10.00 -1.69 -4.88
CA ASP A 170 -11.20 -1.60 -5.72
C ASP A 170 -11.22 -2.67 -6.84
N GLU A 171 -10.07 -2.94 -7.48
CA GLU A 171 -9.97 -3.96 -8.53
C GLU A 171 -10.13 -5.39 -7.99
N VAL A 172 -9.55 -5.67 -6.82
CA VAL A 172 -9.73 -6.94 -6.10
C VAL A 172 -11.19 -7.12 -5.65
N GLY A 173 -11.84 -6.02 -5.27
CA GLY A 173 -13.24 -5.96 -4.90
C GLY A 173 -13.56 -6.45 -3.48
N SER A 174 -14.74 -6.06 -3.00
CA SER A 174 -15.17 -6.23 -1.61
C SER A 174 -15.28 -7.67 -1.11
N ARG A 175 -15.29 -8.66 -2.01
CA ARG A 175 -15.30 -10.08 -1.64
C ARG A 175 -13.99 -10.51 -1.02
N TYR A 176 -12.86 -10.08 -1.57
CA TYR A 176 -11.53 -10.60 -1.23
C TYR A 176 -10.66 -9.57 -0.53
N SER A 177 -10.83 -8.28 -0.87
CA SER A 177 -9.96 -7.22 -0.37
C SER A 177 -9.93 -7.11 1.16
N PRO A 178 -11.02 -7.31 1.93
CA PRO A 178 -10.94 -7.23 3.40
C PRO A 178 -10.12 -8.38 4.00
N SER A 179 -10.18 -9.58 3.42
CA SER A 179 -9.37 -10.72 3.87
C SER A 179 -7.90 -10.52 3.49
N LEU A 180 -7.61 -10.00 2.30
CA LEU A 180 -6.23 -9.66 1.89
C LEU A 180 -5.62 -8.56 2.79
N GLU A 181 -6.41 -7.58 3.20
CA GLU A 181 -5.99 -6.53 4.14
C GLU A 181 -5.72 -7.10 5.55
N ARG A 182 -6.62 -7.94 6.08
CA ARG A 182 -6.40 -8.61 7.38
C ARG A 182 -5.17 -9.52 7.36
N MET A 183 -4.95 -10.19 6.23
CA MET A 183 -3.74 -10.98 5.95
C MET A 183 -2.54 -10.14 5.50
N LYS A 184 -2.64 -8.80 5.56
CA LYS A 184 -1.56 -7.85 5.29
C LYS A 184 -0.89 -7.98 3.91
N SER A 185 -1.57 -8.60 2.97
CA SER A 185 -1.13 -8.72 1.57
C SER A 185 -1.60 -7.53 0.72
N LEU A 186 -2.43 -6.66 1.33
CA LEU A 186 -3.00 -5.45 0.76
C LEU A 186 -3.10 -4.39 1.85
N TYR A 187 -2.93 -3.10 1.51
CA TYR A 187 -2.95 -2.02 2.51
C TYR A 187 -4.33 -1.37 2.71
N ARG A 188 -5.14 -1.27 1.64
CA ARG A 188 -6.46 -0.63 1.65
C ARG A 188 -7.55 -1.50 0.99
N PRO A 189 -8.50 -2.08 1.72
CA PRO A 189 -9.55 -2.92 1.13
C PRO A 189 -10.43 -2.07 0.20
N ALA A 190 -11.13 -2.64 -0.79
CA ALA A 190 -12.09 -1.91 -1.64
C ALA A 190 -13.00 -0.96 -0.84
N GLY A 191 -13.26 0.22 -1.39
CA GLY A 191 -14.18 1.19 -0.79
C GLY A 191 -15.63 0.68 -0.76
N GLU A 192 -16.43 1.22 0.16
CA GLU A 192 -17.90 1.06 0.11
C GLU A 192 -18.51 1.85 -1.05
N ASP A 193 -17.81 2.88 -1.52
CA ASP A 193 -18.21 3.68 -2.65
C ASP A 193 -18.10 2.90 -3.98
N SER A 194 -18.84 3.37 -4.98
CA SER A 194 -19.00 2.68 -6.27
C SER A 194 -18.32 3.42 -7.41
N TRP A 195 -17.36 4.30 -7.12
CA TRP A 195 -16.72 5.15 -8.12
C TRP A 195 -15.94 4.34 -9.15
N PHE A 196 -15.29 3.24 -8.75
CA PHE A 196 -14.60 2.33 -9.67
C PHE A 196 -15.53 1.64 -10.69
N LYS A 197 -16.85 1.60 -10.41
CA LYS A 197 -17.87 1.06 -11.33
C LYS A 197 -18.47 2.15 -12.24
N LYS A 198 -18.07 3.40 -12.07
CA LYS A 198 -18.50 4.53 -12.91
C LYS A 198 -17.63 4.62 -14.16
N SER A 199 -17.79 5.70 -14.94
CA SER A 199 -16.93 5.90 -16.10
C SER A 199 -15.47 6.07 -15.66
N PRO A 200 -14.49 5.70 -16.52
CA PRO A 200 -13.07 5.90 -16.21
C PRO A 200 -12.74 7.35 -15.80
N GLN A 201 -13.39 8.33 -16.45
CA GLN A 201 -13.22 9.75 -16.12
C GLN A 201 -13.73 10.10 -14.72
N GLN A 202 -14.89 9.58 -14.31
CA GLN A 202 -15.43 9.83 -12.97
C GLN A 202 -14.60 9.15 -11.89
N TYR A 203 -14.13 7.92 -12.15
CA TYR A 203 -13.23 7.24 -11.22
C TYR A 203 -11.91 7.98 -11.09
N ARG A 204 -11.37 8.48 -12.21
CA ARG A 204 -10.16 9.31 -12.20
C ARG A 204 -10.31 10.57 -11.36
N GLN A 205 -11.42 11.28 -11.48
CA GLN A 205 -11.73 12.44 -10.63
C GLN A 205 -11.75 12.08 -9.14
N TYR A 206 -12.35 10.93 -8.80
CA TYR A 206 -12.36 10.41 -7.43
C TYR A 206 -10.96 10.08 -6.92
N LEU A 207 -10.12 9.42 -7.73
CA LEU A 207 -8.74 9.10 -7.35
C LEU A 207 -7.89 10.34 -7.11
N LEU A 208 -8.02 11.38 -7.95
CA LEU A 208 -7.31 12.65 -7.74
C LEU A 208 -7.77 13.35 -6.45
N ALA A 209 -9.07 13.33 -6.16
CA ALA A 209 -9.61 13.85 -4.91
C ALA A 209 -9.08 13.06 -3.69
N ALA A 210 -9.08 11.72 -3.74
CA ALA A 210 -8.58 10.87 -2.66
C ALA A 210 -7.07 11.03 -2.43
N MET A 211 -6.30 11.19 -3.51
CA MET A 211 -4.86 11.50 -3.47
C MET A 211 -4.62 12.82 -2.74
N TYR A 212 -5.33 13.88 -3.13
CA TYR A 212 -5.17 15.20 -2.52
C TYR A 212 -5.59 15.22 -1.04
N VAL A 213 -6.69 14.55 -0.68
CA VAL A 213 -7.07 14.36 0.74
C VAL A 213 -5.96 13.65 1.51
N SER A 214 -5.39 12.59 0.95
CA SER A 214 -4.30 11.83 1.57
C SER A 214 -3.05 12.70 1.75
N TYR A 215 -2.72 13.53 0.76
CA TYR A 215 -1.64 14.51 0.84
C TYR A 215 -1.88 15.52 1.97
N LEU A 216 -3.06 16.13 2.05
CA LEU A 216 -3.40 17.09 3.11
C LEU A 216 -3.32 16.47 4.50
N ALA A 217 -3.76 15.22 4.64
CA ALA A 217 -3.64 14.48 5.90
C ALA A 217 -2.18 14.22 6.29
N LEU A 218 -1.30 13.95 5.33
CA LEU A 218 0.15 13.77 5.56
C LEU A 218 0.87 15.09 5.88
N GLU A 219 0.39 16.20 5.31
CA GLU A 219 0.81 17.58 5.65
C GLU A 219 0.23 18.08 6.99
N LEU A 220 -0.55 17.23 7.69
CA LEU A 220 -1.15 17.53 8.99
C LEU A 220 -2.14 18.71 8.95
N VAL A 221 -2.79 18.92 7.80
CA VAL A 221 -3.90 19.88 7.69
C VAL A 221 -5.06 19.41 8.56
N HIS A 222 -5.70 20.35 9.27
CA HIS A 222 -6.82 20.03 10.15
C HIS A 222 -7.96 19.35 9.37
N HIS A 223 -8.45 18.22 9.90
CA HIS A 223 -9.48 17.41 9.24
C HIS A 223 -10.75 18.19 8.88
N GLU A 224 -11.10 19.23 9.65
CA GLU A 224 -12.28 20.08 9.40
C GLU A 224 -12.10 21.03 8.20
N ASP A 225 -10.85 21.32 7.81
CA ASP A 225 -10.52 22.23 6.71
C ASP A 225 -10.27 21.49 5.40
N ILE A 226 -9.89 20.21 5.46
CA ILE A 226 -9.69 19.35 4.27
C ILE A 226 -10.89 19.37 3.31
N PRO A 227 -12.16 19.23 3.74
CA PRO A 227 -13.30 19.31 2.83
C PRO A 227 -13.40 20.64 2.08
N LYS A 228 -13.08 21.76 2.77
CA LYS A 228 -13.15 23.11 2.20
C LYS A 228 -12.05 23.31 1.18
N ALA A 229 -10.83 22.87 1.51
CA ALA A 229 -9.68 22.92 0.61
C ALA A 229 -9.94 22.08 -0.65
N LEU A 230 -10.49 20.87 -0.49
CA LEU A 230 -10.83 20.00 -1.62
C LEU A 230 -11.92 20.61 -2.52
N ASP A 231 -12.97 21.19 -1.94
CA ASP A 231 -14.03 21.87 -2.72
C ASP A 231 -13.54 23.13 -3.44
N TYR A 232 -12.49 23.79 -2.92
CA TYR A 232 -11.84 24.92 -3.56
C TYR A 232 -11.01 24.48 -4.76
N VAL A 233 -10.12 23.50 -4.56
CA VAL A 233 -9.16 23.01 -5.57
C VAL A 233 -9.85 22.19 -6.67
N LEU A 234 -10.85 21.39 -6.31
CA LEU A 234 -11.63 20.58 -7.26
C LEU A 234 -13.12 20.96 -7.20
N PRO A 235 -13.51 22.11 -7.79
CA PRO A 235 -14.87 22.60 -7.71
C PRO A 235 -15.84 21.79 -8.59
N GLY A 236 -17.13 21.84 -8.24
CA GLY A 236 -18.22 21.27 -9.06
C GLY A 236 -18.47 19.77 -8.87
N GLN A 237 -17.75 19.09 -7.97
CA GLN A 237 -17.86 17.63 -7.76
C GLN A 237 -18.13 17.24 -6.29
N LYS A 238 -19.02 17.96 -5.60
CA LYS A 238 -19.30 17.83 -4.15
C LYS A 238 -19.47 16.39 -3.64
N LYS A 239 -20.17 15.52 -4.38
CA LYS A 239 -20.37 14.12 -3.95
C LYS A 239 -19.05 13.34 -3.99
N ILE A 240 -18.28 13.47 -5.07
CA ILE A 240 -16.96 12.84 -5.20
C ILE A 240 -16.06 13.33 -4.08
N ASN A 241 -16.03 14.64 -3.85
CA ASN A 241 -15.21 15.25 -2.80
C ASN A 241 -15.57 14.71 -1.41
N LYS A 242 -16.87 14.64 -1.08
CA LYS A 242 -17.33 14.08 0.20
C LYS A 242 -16.87 12.63 0.38
N ASP A 243 -17.08 11.79 -0.62
CA ASP A 243 -16.74 10.36 -0.55
C ASP A 243 -15.21 10.18 -0.48
N ALA A 244 -14.44 10.99 -1.22
CA ALA A 244 -12.98 11.01 -1.19
C ALA A 244 -12.42 11.48 0.16
N VAL A 245 -13.05 12.45 0.82
CA VAL A 245 -12.68 12.86 2.19
C VAL A 245 -12.88 11.70 3.15
N GLN A 246 -14.06 11.07 3.13
CA GLN A 246 -14.35 9.94 4.00
C GLN A 246 -13.29 8.85 3.81
N ARG A 247 -12.95 8.54 2.56
CA ARG A 247 -11.98 7.51 2.22
C ARG A 247 -10.54 7.87 2.59
N GLY A 248 -10.09 9.06 2.23
CA GLY A 248 -8.71 9.50 2.47
C GLY A 248 -8.40 9.65 3.96
N LEU A 249 -9.40 10.05 4.76
CA LEU A 249 -9.27 10.17 6.22
C LEU A 249 -9.35 8.83 6.97
N GLU A 250 -9.56 7.70 6.29
CA GLU A 250 -9.32 6.37 6.88
C GLU A 250 -7.83 6.09 7.09
N LEU A 251 -6.91 6.99 6.69
CA LEU A 251 -5.50 6.87 7.05
C LEU A 251 -5.34 6.87 8.57
N SER A 252 -4.60 5.90 9.08
CA SER A 252 -4.36 5.80 10.53
C SER A 252 -3.56 7.00 11.02
N GLU A 253 -4.05 7.66 12.07
CA GLU A 253 -3.31 8.72 12.77
C GLU A 253 -1.94 8.23 13.28
N LEU A 254 -1.85 6.94 13.65
CA LEU A 254 -0.57 6.31 13.99
C LEU A 254 0.41 6.36 12.82
N PHE A 255 -0.06 6.11 11.59
CA PHE A 255 0.77 6.18 10.39
C PHE A 255 1.21 7.62 10.09
N THR A 256 0.29 8.58 10.10
CA THR A 256 0.58 9.99 9.75
C THR A 256 1.49 10.66 10.78
N LEU A 257 1.19 10.54 12.08
CA LEU A 257 1.92 11.24 13.14
C LEU A 257 3.19 10.52 13.61
N ASN A 258 3.20 9.19 13.56
CA ASN A 258 4.31 8.41 14.07
C ASN A 258 5.14 7.80 12.95
N THR A 259 4.57 6.96 12.08
CA THR A 259 5.39 6.25 11.09
C THR A 259 6.04 7.19 10.07
N ASN A 260 5.23 7.92 9.30
CA ASN A 260 5.74 8.77 8.22
C ASN A 260 6.59 9.94 8.77
N LEU A 261 6.05 10.72 9.71
CA LEU A 261 6.76 11.89 10.25
C LEU A 261 8.08 11.52 10.96
N GLN A 262 8.10 10.44 11.76
CA GLN A 262 9.33 10.05 12.46
C GLN A 262 10.35 9.46 11.48
N TRP A 263 9.89 8.71 10.47
CA TRP A 263 10.77 8.22 9.42
C TRP A 263 11.44 9.37 8.67
N GLN A 264 10.67 10.39 8.27
CA GLN A 264 11.22 11.58 7.60
C GLN A 264 12.21 12.34 8.50
N LYS A 265 11.86 12.60 9.76
CA LYS A 265 12.77 13.24 10.73
C LYS A 265 14.10 12.51 10.85
N ARG A 266 14.06 11.17 10.82
CA ARG A 266 15.25 10.32 10.97
C ARG A 266 16.07 10.18 9.69
N TYR A 267 15.43 10.08 8.53
CA TYR A 267 16.08 9.62 7.30
C TYR A 267 16.07 10.61 6.14
N TRP A 268 15.50 11.81 6.25
CA TRP A 268 15.39 12.73 5.10
C TRP A 268 16.72 12.98 4.38
N ARG A 269 17.84 13.12 5.10
CA ARG A 269 19.17 13.32 4.47
C ARG A 269 19.64 12.12 3.66
N GLN A 270 19.41 10.92 4.19
CA GLN A 270 19.76 9.69 3.50
C GLN A 270 18.84 9.49 2.30
N ALA A 271 17.55 9.74 2.48
CA ALA A 271 16.54 9.70 1.42
C ALA A 271 16.89 10.66 0.28
N GLN A 272 17.23 11.90 0.60
CA GLN A 272 17.64 12.90 -0.38
C GLN A 272 18.87 12.46 -1.16
N LYS A 273 19.92 11.98 -0.46
CA LYS A 273 21.13 11.48 -1.13
C LYS A 273 20.82 10.32 -2.08
N SER A 274 19.98 9.38 -1.65
CA SER A 274 19.56 8.25 -2.48
C SER A 274 18.75 8.72 -3.68
N LEU A 275 17.76 9.58 -3.48
CA LEU A 275 16.87 10.04 -4.54
C LEU A 275 17.60 10.95 -5.55
N SER A 276 18.55 11.78 -5.10
CA SER A 276 19.44 12.50 -6.01
C SER A 276 20.25 11.56 -6.91
N ALA A 277 20.60 10.35 -6.44
CA ALA A 277 21.27 9.35 -7.27
C ALA A 277 20.30 8.71 -8.29
N TYR A 278 19.05 8.45 -7.90
CA TYR A 278 17.99 8.02 -8.83
C TYR A 278 17.77 9.03 -9.95
N HIS A 279 17.73 10.31 -9.60
CA HIS A 279 17.41 11.41 -10.50
C HIS A 279 18.60 11.95 -11.29
N LYS A 280 19.79 11.38 -11.10
CA LYS A 280 21.04 11.88 -11.71
C LYS A 280 20.95 12.02 -13.23
N THR A 281 20.24 11.12 -13.90
CA THR A 281 20.05 11.12 -15.36
C THR A 281 18.64 11.55 -15.77
N SER A 282 17.80 11.98 -14.83
CA SER A 282 16.45 12.44 -15.15
C SER A 282 16.51 13.73 -15.99
N PRO A 283 15.77 13.80 -17.11
CA PRO A 283 15.69 15.00 -17.92
C PRO A 283 14.76 16.06 -17.32
N GLU A 284 13.94 15.70 -16.33
CA GLU A 284 12.99 16.63 -15.70
C GLU A 284 13.71 17.62 -14.77
N ASP A 285 13.10 18.78 -14.56
CA ASP A 285 13.60 19.79 -13.63
C ASP A 285 13.30 19.43 -12.17
N VAL A 286 13.86 20.21 -11.25
CA VAL A 286 13.52 20.12 -9.83
C VAL A 286 12.10 20.64 -9.64
N HIS A 287 11.25 19.82 -9.03
CA HIS A 287 9.86 20.16 -8.78
C HIS A 287 9.66 20.53 -7.31
N TYR A 288 9.25 21.77 -7.09
CA TYR A 288 8.91 22.31 -5.80
C TYR A 288 7.39 22.32 -5.66
N LEU A 289 6.87 21.54 -4.73
CA LEU A 289 5.45 21.59 -4.40
C LEU A 289 5.09 22.95 -3.80
N PRO A 290 3.87 23.45 -4.05
CA PRO A 290 3.45 24.74 -3.52
C PRO A 290 3.49 24.76 -1.98
N GLU A 291 3.80 25.92 -1.41
CA GLU A 291 3.72 26.11 0.04
C GLU A 291 2.27 26.19 0.51
N ASP A 292 1.41 26.83 -0.29
CA ASP A 292 -0.03 26.83 -0.09
C ASP A 292 -0.61 25.59 -0.78
N PRO A 293 -1.16 24.62 -0.03
CA PRO A 293 -1.74 23.43 -0.64
C PRO A 293 -2.91 23.74 -1.59
N LEU A 294 -3.49 24.94 -1.53
CA LEU A 294 -4.57 25.35 -2.45
C LEU A 294 -4.10 25.61 -3.89
N ASP A 295 -2.78 25.72 -4.13
CA ASP A 295 -2.19 25.95 -5.46
C ASP A 295 -1.78 24.62 -6.16
N PHE A 296 -2.40 23.50 -5.77
CA PHE A 296 -2.12 22.15 -6.28
C PHE A 296 -2.62 22.00 -7.73
N GLU A 297 -1.84 22.41 -8.74
CA GLU A 297 -2.23 22.30 -10.16
C GLU A 297 -1.33 21.32 -10.91
N GLU A 298 -0.01 21.55 -10.89
CA GLU A 298 0.98 20.71 -11.57
C GLU A 298 1.00 19.29 -11.01
N GLU A 299 0.75 19.14 -9.71
CA GLU A 299 0.73 17.86 -9.02
C GLU A 299 -0.40 16.97 -9.52
N PHE A 300 -1.55 17.53 -9.93
CA PHE A 300 -2.59 16.74 -10.57
C PHE A 300 -2.18 16.27 -11.97
N ILE A 301 -1.38 17.05 -12.70
CA ILE A 301 -0.84 16.62 -14.00
C ILE A 301 0.12 15.45 -13.79
N ILE A 302 1.01 15.54 -12.80
CA ILE A 302 1.93 14.46 -12.43
C ILE A 302 1.15 13.22 -11.99
N ALA A 303 0.15 13.38 -11.10
CA ALA A 303 -0.69 12.28 -10.63
C ALA A 303 -1.44 11.61 -11.78
N ASN A 304 -1.95 12.39 -12.73
CA ASN A 304 -2.57 11.85 -13.94
C ASN A 304 -1.59 11.01 -14.77
N ARG A 305 -0.41 11.56 -15.09
CA ARG A 305 0.63 10.81 -15.80
C ARG A 305 0.97 9.50 -15.11
N MET A 306 1.01 9.50 -13.78
CA MET A 306 1.28 8.30 -12.99
C MET A 306 0.16 7.29 -13.12
N LEU A 307 -1.08 7.70 -12.87
CA LEU A 307 -2.22 6.81 -12.96
C LEU A 307 -2.38 6.23 -14.38
N ASP A 308 -1.99 6.95 -15.44
CA ASP A 308 -1.97 6.42 -16.82
C ASP A 308 -0.98 5.26 -17.00
N GLN A 309 0.12 5.21 -16.26
CA GLN A 309 1.05 4.07 -16.31
C GLN A 309 0.44 2.79 -15.74
N PHE A 310 -0.51 2.91 -14.81
CA PHE A 310 -1.11 1.78 -14.10
C PHE A 310 -2.49 1.38 -14.64
N LEU A 311 -3.27 2.36 -15.10
CA LEU A 311 -4.67 2.21 -15.51
C LEU A 311 -4.89 2.31 -17.03
N GLY A 312 -3.87 2.76 -17.78
CA GLY A 312 -3.96 3.07 -19.22
C GLY A 312 -3.99 1.88 -20.16
#